data_AF-A0A5J4QQ46-F1
#
_entry.id   AF-A0A5J4QQ46-F1
#
_cell.length_a   1.000
_cell.length_b   1.000
_cell.length_c   1.000
_cell.angle_alpha   90.00
_cell.angle_beta   90.00
_cell.angle_gamma   90.00
#
_symmetry.space_group_name_H-M   'P 1'
#
loop_
_entity.id
_entity.type
_entity.pdbx_description
1 polymer ?
#
loop_
_entity_poly.entity_id
_entity_poly.type
_entity_poly.pdbx_seq_one_letter_code
_entity_poly.pdbx_strand_id
1 'polypeptide(L)'
;MKTTDRAKIENVYSKHCKKGSPAKMLPKIIAAEKIKLREIDGDDNFLGAFLKSSITAVPYIFVSKNIDNVGRKNFTLAHEFGHFALQHYLHTASFFCAENDIKEEGDVNSEQEKEANYFASCFLLPKEKTRKDFIRSLQWRTKNNSSEFLVVSPRGKNYSDWKAISGNLMKKFQVSEIVLKIRLTELRLVEFDF
;
A
#
# COMPACT_ATOMS: atom_id res chain seq x y z
N MET A 1 -0.88 14.00 -8.70
CA MET A 1 0.48 13.45 -8.60
C MET A 1 1.29 13.79 -9.85
N LYS A 2 2.51 14.30 -9.66
CA LYS A 2 3.36 14.75 -10.76
C LYS A 2 4.04 13.54 -11.43
N THR A 3 4.44 13.69 -12.69
CA THR A 3 5.13 12.64 -13.48
C THR A 3 6.43 12.16 -12.81
N THR A 4 7.10 13.05 -12.08
CA THR A 4 8.33 12.78 -11.32
C THR A 4 8.13 11.74 -10.20
N ASP A 5 6.96 11.70 -9.59
CA ASP A 5 6.67 10.81 -8.45
C ASP A 5 6.43 9.36 -8.91
N ARG A 6 5.81 9.20 -10.10
CA ARG A 6 5.62 7.88 -10.74
C ARG A 6 6.95 7.24 -11.14
N ALA A 7 7.86 8.04 -11.71
CA ALA A 7 9.19 7.56 -12.11
C ALA A 7 10.02 7.11 -10.91
N LYS A 8 9.89 7.77 -9.74
CA LYS A 8 10.55 7.34 -8.50
C LYS A 8 10.05 5.98 -8.01
N ILE A 9 8.73 5.75 -8.02
CA ILE A 9 8.14 4.46 -7.62
C ILE A 9 8.63 3.32 -8.52
N GLU A 10 8.61 3.51 -9.84
CA GLU A 10 9.09 2.52 -10.80
C GLU A 10 10.61 2.28 -10.70
N ASN A 11 11.41 3.31 -10.41
CA ASN A 11 12.84 3.17 -10.18
C ASN A 11 13.15 2.34 -8.92
N VAL A 12 12.52 2.65 -7.78
CA VAL A 12 12.70 1.88 -6.54
C VAL A 12 12.28 0.42 -6.75
N TYR A 13 11.14 0.21 -7.41
CA TYR A 13 10.59 -1.12 -7.68
C TYR A 13 11.48 -1.94 -8.64
N SER A 14 11.92 -1.36 -9.74
CA SER A 14 12.77 -2.04 -10.74
C SER A 14 14.17 -2.37 -10.21
N LYS A 15 14.71 -1.53 -9.32
CA LYS A 15 16.03 -1.73 -8.69
C LYS A 15 16.01 -2.84 -7.64
N HIS A 16 14.92 -3.03 -6.89
CA HIS A 16 14.92 -3.91 -5.70
C HIS A 16 13.91 -5.07 -5.74
N CYS A 17 12.88 -5.05 -6.59
CA CYS A 17 11.74 -5.99 -6.51
C CYS A 17 11.61 -6.96 -7.71
N LYS A 18 12.71 -7.27 -8.42
CA LYS A 18 12.70 -8.19 -9.58
C LYS A 18 12.22 -9.62 -9.25
N LYS A 19 12.37 -10.06 -7.99
CA LYS A 19 11.82 -11.32 -7.45
C LYS A 19 11.34 -11.09 -6.00
N GLY A 20 10.11 -11.50 -5.68
CA GLY A 20 9.54 -11.35 -4.33
C GLY A 20 8.25 -10.51 -4.26
N SER A 21 7.67 -10.45 -3.05
CA SER A 21 6.58 -9.51 -2.71
C SER A 21 7.19 -8.14 -2.38
N PRO A 22 6.62 -7.01 -2.86
CA PRO A 22 7.16 -5.67 -2.58
C PRO A 22 7.22 -5.40 -1.07
N ALA A 23 6.20 -5.85 -0.32
CA ALA A 23 6.16 -5.75 1.14
C ALA A 23 7.38 -6.39 1.82
N LYS A 24 7.78 -7.59 1.38
CA LYS A 24 8.94 -8.31 1.95
C LYS A 24 10.28 -7.64 1.64
N MET A 25 10.35 -6.85 0.57
CA MET A 25 11.57 -6.15 0.17
C MET A 25 11.72 -4.81 0.87
N LEU A 26 10.62 -4.25 1.40
CA LEU A 26 10.59 -2.91 1.98
C LEU A 26 11.61 -2.71 3.12
N PRO A 27 11.77 -3.62 4.11
CA PRO A 27 12.80 -3.46 5.13
C PRO A 27 14.23 -3.40 4.56
N LYS A 28 14.50 -4.15 3.49
CA LYS A 28 15.81 -4.15 2.82
C LYS A 28 16.05 -2.85 2.06
N ILE A 29 15.02 -2.30 1.43
CA ILE A 29 15.08 -1.02 0.73
C ILE A 29 15.32 0.12 1.73
N ILE A 30 14.57 0.14 2.84
CA ILE A 30 14.73 1.12 3.91
C ILE A 30 16.18 1.11 4.45
N ALA A 31 16.74 -0.08 4.70
CA ALA A 31 18.13 -0.21 5.12
C ALA A 31 19.13 0.27 4.06
N ALA A 32 18.89 -0.01 2.78
CA ALA A 32 19.75 0.43 1.67
C ALA A 32 19.74 1.96 1.49
N GLU A 33 18.61 2.60 1.76
CA GLU A 33 18.45 4.07 1.80
C GLU A 33 19.02 4.69 3.09
N LYS A 34 19.70 3.90 3.93
CA LYS A 34 20.30 4.31 5.22
C LYS A 34 19.29 4.89 6.21
N ILE A 35 18.04 4.44 6.14
CA ILE A 35 16.98 4.80 7.08
C ILE A 35 16.95 3.76 8.20
N LYS A 36 16.87 4.23 9.45
CA LYS A 36 16.74 3.33 10.61
C LYS A 36 15.28 2.97 10.85
N LEU A 37 14.94 1.69 10.71
CA LEU A 37 13.63 1.15 11.05
C LEU A 37 13.59 0.71 12.52
N ARG A 38 12.57 1.14 13.26
CA ARG A 38 12.31 0.73 14.65
C ARG A 38 10.87 0.31 14.81
N GLU A 39 10.64 -0.85 15.40
CA GLU A 39 9.32 -1.18 15.91
C GLU A 39 9.24 -0.77 17.38
N ILE A 40 8.18 -0.06 17.75
CA ILE A 40 7.99 0.45 19.11
C ILE A 40 6.65 0.00 19.68
N ASP A 41 6.60 -0.13 21.01
CA ASP A 41 5.37 -0.30 21.76
C ASP A 41 4.67 1.06 21.77
N GLY A 42 3.76 1.26 20.82
CA GLY A 42 2.90 2.45 20.78
C GLY A 42 1.70 2.29 21.69
N ASP A 43 1.01 3.40 21.97
CA ASP A 43 -0.39 3.29 22.40
C ASP A 43 -1.28 2.79 21.25
N ASP A 44 -2.56 2.56 21.52
CA ASP A 44 -3.50 2.03 20.52
C ASP A 44 -3.72 2.99 19.33
N ASN A 45 -3.31 4.25 19.44
CA ASN A 45 -3.50 5.28 18.42
C ASN A 45 -2.27 5.44 17.52
N PHE A 46 -1.09 5.04 17.98
CA PHE A 46 0.12 5.10 17.18
C PHE A 46 0.23 3.92 16.20
N LEU A 47 0.32 4.22 14.90
CA LEU A 47 0.59 3.23 13.86
C LEU A 47 2.01 3.34 13.30
N GLY A 48 2.46 4.55 12.97
CA GLY A 48 3.76 4.79 12.36
C GLY A 48 4.15 6.27 12.34
N ALA A 49 5.44 6.52 12.12
CA ALA A 49 5.96 7.87 11.89
C ALA A 49 7.29 7.86 11.12
N PHE A 50 7.45 8.84 10.24
CA PHE A 50 8.69 9.16 9.57
C PHE A 50 9.32 10.44 10.13
N LEU A 51 10.54 10.32 10.65
CA LEU A 51 11.28 11.41 11.27
C LEU A 51 12.61 11.67 10.56
N LYS A 52 12.77 12.89 10.04
CA LYS A 52 14.01 13.39 9.46
C LYS A 52 14.38 14.71 10.14
N SER A 53 15.28 14.65 11.11
CA SER A 53 15.76 15.84 11.80
C SER A 53 16.83 16.55 10.95
N SER A 54 16.87 17.87 11.03
CA SER A 54 18.00 18.67 10.54
C SER A 54 19.26 18.49 11.40
N ILE A 55 19.10 17.97 12.63
CA ILE A 55 20.17 17.81 13.64
C ILE A 55 20.75 16.39 13.58
N THR A 56 19.90 15.36 13.46
CA THR A 56 20.37 13.98 13.27
C THR A 56 20.53 13.67 11.78
N ALA A 57 21.75 13.32 11.35
CA ALA A 57 22.02 13.07 9.93
C ALA A 57 21.31 11.83 9.34
N VAL A 58 20.66 11.01 10.18
CA VAL A 58 20.07 9.73 9.79
C VAL A 58 18.55 9.76 9.98
N PRO A 59 17.75 9.52 8.92
CA PRO A 59 16.30 9.43 9.01
C PRO A 59 15.84 8.15 9.74
N TYR A 60 14.67 8.23 10.37
CA TYR A 60 14.04 7.12 11.09
C TYR A 60 12.63 6.86 10.58
N ILE A 61 12.25 5.58 10.55
CA ILE A 61 10.87 5.13 10.43
C ILE A 61 10.53 4.33 11.67
N PHE A 62 9.42 4.69 12.32
CA PHE A 62 8.85 3.99 13.44
C PHE A 62 7.54 3.32 13.01
N VAL A 63 7.31 2.09 13.48
CA VAL A 63 6.04 1.37 13.27
C VAL A 63 5.62 0.73 14.58
N SER A 64 4.33 0.75 14.88
CA SER A 64 3.78 0.12 16.07
C SER A 64 3.88 -1.41 16.01
N LYS A 65 4.30 -2.02 17.11
CA LYS A 65 4.31 -3.48 17.28
C LYS A 65 2.89 -4.05 17.41
N ASN A 66 1.92 -3.25 17.84
CA ASN A 66 0.55 -3.68 18.12
C ASN A 66 -0.30 -3.88 16.85
N ILE A 67 0.28 -3.69 15.66
CA ILE A 67 -0.40 -3.94 14.39
C ILE A 67 -0.35 -5.43 14.04
N ASP A 68 -1.36 -6.19 14.48
CA ASP A 68 -1.47 -7.63 14.22
C ASP A 68 -1.73 -7.95 12.74
N ASN A 69 -2.44 -7.07 12.04
CA ASN A 69 -2.74 -7.27 10.63
C ASN A 69 -1.51 -6.99 9.77
N VAL A 70 -0.89 -8.04 9.21
CA VAL A 70 0.28 -7.94 8.32
C VAL A 70 0.07 -6.97 7.16
N GLY A 71 -1.13 -6.95 6.55
CA GLY A 71 -1.45 -6.03 5.47
C GLY A 71 -1.45 -4.57 5.91
N ARG A 72 -2.01 -4.28 7.10
CA ARG A 72 -2.00 -2.96 7.72
C ARG A 72 -0.58 -2.53 8.06
N LYS A 73 0.21 -3.41 8.69
CA LYS A 73 1.61 -3.13 9.05
C LYS A 73 2.47 -2.82 7.82
N ASN A 74 2.31 -3.60 6.75
CA ASN A 74 3.01 -3.36 5.48
C ASN A 74 2.59 -2.05 4.83
N PHE A 75 1.31 -1.70 4.89
CA PHE A 75 0.82 -0.43 4.36
C PHE A 75 1.37 0.75 5.14
N THR A 76 1.31 0.72 6.48
CA THR A 76 1.90 1.74 7.36
C THR A 76 3.39 1.91 7.05
N LEU A 77 4.16 0.83 6.99
CA LEU A 77 5.59 0.91 6.67
C LEU A 77 5.84 1.53 5.28
N ALA A 78 5.03 1.17 4.27
CA ALA A 78 5.15 1.71 2.91
C ALA A 78 4.73 3.19 2.83
N HIS A 79 3.78 3.60 3.66
CA HIS A 79 3.31 4.97 3.81
C HIS A 79 4.42 5.85 4.41
N GLU A 80 5.04 5.45 5.52
CA GLU A 80 6.17 6.17 6.11
C GLU A 80 7.36 6.27 5.15
N PHE A 81 7.64 5.18 4.42
CA PHE A 81 8.66 5.20 3.39
C PHE A 81 8.28 6.12 2.20
N GLY A 82 6.99 6.28 1.93
CA GLY A 82 6.45 7.24 0.96
C GLY A 82 6.81 8.67 1.33
N HIS A 83 6.61 9.07 2.60
CA HIS A 83 7.04 10.39 3.09
C HIS A 83 8.52 10.65 2.82
N PHE A 84 9.39 9.67 3.09
CA PHE A 84 10.81 9.77 2.76
C PHE A 84 11.06 9.94 1.26
N ALA A 85 10.49 9.04 0.43
CA ALA A 85 10.77 8.99 -1.00
C ALA A 85 10.26 10.23 -1.76
N LEU A 86 9.16 10.80 -1.30
CA LEU A 86 8.54 12.01 -1.83
C LEU A 86 9.11 13.30 -1.22
N GLN A 87 10.05 13.19 -0.28
CA GLN A 87 10.68 14.32 0.41
C GLN A 87 9.66 15.20 1.15
N HIS A 88 8.64 14.57 1.76
CA HIS A 88 7.74 15.27 2.68
C HIS A 88 8.53 15.75 3.91
N TYR A 89 8.08 16.87 4.50
CA TYR A 89 8.70 17.42 5.72
C TYR A 89 8.34 16.57 6.95
N LEU A 90 8.96 16.87 8.10
CA LEU A 90 8.74 16.19 9.39
C LEU A 90 7.25 15.91 9.61
N HIS A 91 6.91 14.63 9.70
CA HIS A 91 5.54 14.17 9.96
C HIS A 91 5.50 13.44 11.30
N THR A 92 4.65 13.89 12.20
CA THR A 92 4.36 13.22 13.46
C THR A 92 2.98 12.58 13.37
N ALA A 93 2.97 11.24 13.39
CA ALA A 93 1.81 10.35 13.49
C ALA A 93 0.84 10.34 12.29
N SER A 94 0.89 9.24 11.52
CA SER A 94 -0.13 8.92 10.52
C SER A 94 -1.30 8.19 11.18
N PHE A 95 -2.45 8.86 11.27
CA PHE A 95 -3.73 8.22 11.59
C PHE A 95 -4.32 7.58 10.32
N PHE A 96 -4.31 6.25 10.23
CA PHE A 96 -5.21 5.55 9.31
C PHE A 96 -6.52 5.24 10.02
N CYS A 97 -7.51 6.11 9.81
CA CYS A 97 -8.90 5.88 10.17
C CYS A 97 -9.58 5.12 9.01
N ALA A 98 -9.46 3.79 9.03
CA ALA A 98 -10.42 2.93 8.34
C ALA A 98 -11.50 2.58 9.35
N GLU A 99 -12.56 3.39 9.44
CA GLU A 99 -13.90 2.93 9.10
C GLU A 99 -15.00 3.94 9.43
N ASN A 100 -14.97 4.78 10.49
CA ASN A 100 -16.15 5.61 10.77
C ASN A 100 -16.02 6.82 11.74
N ASP A 101 -14.84 7.35 12.07
CA ASP A 101 -14.77 8.54 12.94
C ASP A 101 -13.78 9.59 12.42
N ILE A 102 -14.34 10.66 11.84
CA ILE A 102 -13.63 11.92 11.63
C ILE A 102 -13.89 12.78 12.86
N LYS A 103 -13.00 12.72 13.86
CA LYS A 103 -12.80 13.82 14.82
C LYS A 103 -11.32 13.97 15.19
N GLU A 104 -10.79 15.11 14.75
CA GLU A 104 -9.83 16.03 15.38
C GLU A 104 -8.59 15.46 16.08
N GLU A 105 -7.44 15.49 15.39
CA GLU A 105 -6.35 16.47 15.59
C GLU A 105 -5.14 16.06 14.72
N GLY A 106 -4.93 16.76 13.60
CA GLY A 106 -3.85 16.52 12.63
C GLY A 106 -4.33 16.56 11.19
N ASP A 107 -3.51 17.06 10.27
CA ASP A 107 -3.85 17.32 8.86
C ASP A 107 -3.95 16.02 8.02
N VAL A 108 -4.84 15.10 8.40
CA VAL A 108 -5.10 13.80 7.72
C VAL A 108 -5.55 14.02 6.25
N ASN A 109 -5.98 15.24 5.92
CA ASN A 109 -6.40 15.65 4.57
C ASN A 109 -5.32 16.38 3.77
N SER A 110 -4.10 16.51 4.29
CA SER A 110 -3.02 17.16 3.56
C SER A 110 -2.72 16.41 2.25
N GLU A 111 -2.29 17.15 1.24
CA GLU A 111 -1.88 16.55 -0.03
C GLU A 111 -0.71 15.57 0.17
N GLN A 112 0.14 15.78 1.19
CA GLN A 112 1.24 14.88 1.52
C GLN A 112 0.76 13.51 2.01
N GLU A 113 -0.28 13.45 2.85
CA GLU A 113 -0.87 12.17 3.28
C GLU A 113 -1.46 11.40 2.10
N LYS A 114 -2.17 12.10 1.20
CA LYS A 114 -2.73 11.50 -0.02
C LYS A 114 -1.63 10.98 -0.94
N GLU A 115 -0.55 11.74 -1.11
CA GLU A 115 0.60 11.33 -1.92
C GLU A 115 1.32 10.12 -1.30
N ALA A 116 1.52 10.09 0.02
CA ALA A 116 2.11 8.94 0.72
C ALA A 116 1.23 7.69 0.64
N ASN A 117 -0.09 7.84 0.76
CA ASN A 117 -1.06 6.75 0.58
C ASN A 117 -1.06 6.18 -0.83
N TYR A 118 -1.01 7.07 -1.81
CA TYR A 118 -0.92 6.67 -3.20
C TYR A 118 0.42 5.97 -3.48
N PHE A 119 1.52 6.48 -2.94
CA PHE A 119 2.83 5.87 -3.03
C PHE A 119 2.81 4.45 -2.43
N ALA A 120 2.32 4.28 -1.21
CA ALA A 120 2.24 2.99 -0.53
C ALA A 120 1.44 1.98 -1.36
N SER A 121 0.28 2.40 -1.87
CA SER A 121 -0.57 1.58 -2.75
C SER A 121 0.16 1.17 -4.03
N CYS A 122 0.85 2.10 -4.70
CA CYS A 122 1.59 1.80 -5.92
C CYS A 122 2.80 0.89 -5.68
N PHE A 123 3.50 1.10 -4.57
CA PHE A 123 4.67 0.33 -4.19
C PHE A 123 4.29 -1.12 -3.85
N LEU A 124 3.25 -1.31 -3.04
CA LEU A 124 2.77 -2.62 -2.62
C LEU A 124 2.02 -3.38 -3.74
N LEU A 125 1.35 -2.65 -4.62
CA LEU A 125 0.62 -3.19 -5.77
C LEU A 125 1.07 -2.51 -7.09
N PRO A 126 2.26 -2.88 -7.61
CA PRO A 126 2.82 -2.32 -8.84
C PRO A 126 1.91 -2.61 -10.04
N LYS A 127 1.63 -1.58 -10.84
CA LYS A 127 0.64 -1.60 -11.92
C LYS A 127 0.70 -2.86 -12.79
N GLU A 128 1.84 -3.12 -13.44
CA GLU A 128 1.96 -4.22 -14.41
C GLU A 128 1.87 -5.60 -13.75
N LYS A 129 2.45 -5.75 -12.56
CA LYS A 129 2.41 -7.02 -11.83
C LYS A 129 1.02 -7.31 -11.30
N THR A 130 0.37 -6.32 -10.69
CA THR A 130 -1.01 -6.42 -10.19
C THR A 130 -1.97 -6.72 -11.33
N ARG A 131 -1.89 -5.99 -12.46
CA ARG A 131 -2.70 -6.24 -13.65
C ARG A 131 -2.53 -7.67 -14.16
N LYS A 132 -1.28 -8.10 -14.40
CA LYS A 132 -0.99 -9.44 -14.91
C LYS A 132 -1.50 -10.54 -13.99
N ASP A 133 -1.29 -10.40 -12.68
CA ASP A 133 -1.74 -11.40 -11.71
C ASP A 133 -3.26 -11.42 -11.54
N PHE A 134 -3.92 -10.27 -11.60
CA PHE A 134 -5.37 -10.17 -11.57
C PHE A 134 -5.99 -10.83 -12.81
N ILE A 135 -5.59 -10.40 -14.02
CA ILE A 135 -6.11 -10.93 -15.29
C ILE A 135 -5.92 -12.45 -15.36
N ARG A 136 -4.71 -12.95 -15.03
CA ARG A 136 -4.45 -14.39 -14.99
C ARG A 136 -5.37 -15.12 -14.02
N SER A 137 -5.62 -14.55 -12.85
CA SER A 137 -6.50 -15.16 -11.85
C SER A 137 -7.96 -15.14 -12.31
N LEU A 138 -8.39 -14.06 -12.96
CA LEU A 138 -9.72 -13.89 -13.52
C LEU A 138 -9.96 -14.90 -14.65
N GLN A 139 -9.09 -14.93 -15.66
CA GLN A 139 -9.20 -15.86 -16.80
C GLN A 139 -9.23 -17.32 -16.35
N TRP A 140 -8.39 -17.68 -15.37
CA TRP A 140 -8.40 -19.02 -14.79
C TRP A 140 -9.73 -19.33 -14.11
N ARG A 141 -10.28 -18.37 -13.36
CA ARG A 141 -11.51 -18.55 -12.59
C ARG A 141 -12.75 -18.61 -13.47
N THR A 142 -12.84 -17.74 -14.47
CA THR A 142 -13.97 -17.65 -15.42
C THR A 142 -13.86 -18.66 -16.56
N LYS A 143 -12.70 -19.32 -16.71
CA LYS A 143 -12.36 -20.17 -17.86
C LYS A 143 -12.51 -19.42 -19.19
N ASN A 144 -12.26 -18.11 -19.19
CA ASN A 144 -12.38 -17.24 -20.35
C ASN A 144 -11.11 -16.39 -20.49
N ASN A 145 -10.33 -16.68 -21.53
CA ASN A 145 -9.06 -15.99 -21.80
C ASN A 145 -9.22 -14.53 -22.25
N SER A 146 -10.43 -14.09 -22.60
CA SER A 146 -10.70 -12.69 -22.95
C SER A 146 -11.14 -11.86 -21.75
N SER A 147 -11.27 -12.44 -20.56
CA SER A 147 -11.66 -11.72 -19.35
C SER A 147 -10.51 -10.88 -18.79
N GLU A 148 -10.63 -9.55 -18.87
CA GLU A 148 -9.66 -8.61 -18.29
C GLU A 148 -10.25 -7.71 -17.19
N PHE A 149 -11.58 -7.74 -17.02
CA PHE A 149 -12.32 -6.87 -16.12
C PHE A 149 -13.42 -7.65 -15.39
N LEU A 150 -13.70 -7.28 -14.14
CA LEU A 150 -14.73 -7.90 -13.31
C LEU A 150 -15.65 -6.83 -12.70
N VAL A 151 -16.94 -6.87 -13.01
CA VAL A 151 -17.96 -6.21 -12.19
C VAL A 151 -18.25 -7.11 -11.01
N VAL A 152 -18.32 -6.57 -9.80
CA VAL A 152 -18.60 -7.29 -8.56
C VAL A 152 -19.89 -6.75 -7.97
N SER A 153 -20.90 -7.61 -7.85
CA SER A 153 -22.14 -7.30 -7.13
C SER A 153 -22.19 -8.18 -5.88
N PRO A 154 -22.45 -7.64 -4.67
CA PRO A 154 -22.48 -8.42 -3.43
C PRO A 154 -23.43 -9.63 -3.45
N ARG A 155 -24.49 -9.56 -4.26
CA ARG A 155 -25.48 -10.64 -4.42
C ARG A 155 -25.34 -11.40 -5.75
N GLY A 156 -24.34 -11.03 -6.57
CA GLY A 156 -24.09 -11.62 -7.87
C GLY A 156 -23.20 -12.86 -7.82
N LYS A 157 -23.28 -13.71 -8.85
CA LYS A 157 -22.42 -14.91 -8.99
C LYS A 157 -20.92 -14.54 -9.04
N ASN A 158 -20.61 -13.34 -9.54
CA ASN A 158 -19.28 -12.74 -9.62
C ASN A 158 -18.62 -12.46 -8.26
N TYR A 159 -19.38 -12.39 -7.16
CA TYR A 159 -18.82 -12.17 -5.82
C TYR A 159 -17.91 -13.33 -5.37
N SER A 160 -18.29 -14.57 -5.70
CA SER A 160 -17.48 -15.75 -5.36
C SER A 160 -16.14 -15.75 -6.10
N ASP A 161 -16.13 -15.29 -7.34
CA ASP A 161 -14.91 -15.10 -8.13
C ASP A 161 -14.04 -13.98 -7.54
N TRP A 162 -14.65 -12.86 -7.16
CA TRP A 162 -13.98 -11.78 -6.44
C TRP A 162 -13.31 -12.29 -5.16
N LYS A 163 -13.99 -13.05 -4.29
CA LYS A 163 -13.40 -13.53 -3.03
C LYS A 163 -12.21 -14.45 -3.28
N ALA A 164 -12.29 -15.33 -4.29
CA ALA A 164 -11.17 -16.21 -4.64
C ALA A 164 -9.98 -15.43 -5.20
N ILE A 165 -10.23 -14.50 -6.14
CA ILE A 165 -9.18 -13.68 -6.77
C ILE A 165 -8.53 -12.76 -5.73
N SER A 166 -9.34 -12.03 -4.97
CA SER A 166 -8.85 -11.08 -3.96
C SER A 166 -8.07 -11.79 -2.86
N GLY A 167 -8.54 -12.94 -2.35
CA GLY A 167 -7.81 -13.72 -1.36
C GLY A 167 -6.41 -14.14 -1.83
N ASN A 168 -6.29 -14.59 -3.08
CA ASN A 168 -5.00 -14.96 -3.68
C ASN A 168 -4.06 -13.75 -3.82
N LEU A 169 -4.57 -12.62 -4.30
CA LEU A 169 -3.79 -11.40 -4.48
C LEU A 169 -3.36 -10.81 -3.12
N MET A 170 -4.26 -10.72 -2.15
CA MET A 170 -3.95 -10.27 -0.79
C MET A 170 -2.85 -11.11 -0.16
N LYS A 171 -2.93 -12.45 -0.27
CA LYS A 171 -1.89 -13.34 0.24
C LYS A 171 -0.54 -13.14 -0.47
N LYS A 172 -0.56 -12.96 -1.80
CA LYS A 172 0.64 -12.78 -2.62
C LYS A 172 1.35 -11.46 -2.35
N PHE A 173 0.62 -10.36 -2.28
CA PHE A 173 1.16 -9.02 -2.09
C PHE A 173 1.26 -8.62 -0.60
N GLN A 174 0.63 -9.38 0.30
CA GLN A 174 0.55 -9.10 1.74
C GLN A 174 -0.09 -7.74 2.03
N VAL A 175 -1.26 -7.51 1.45
CA VAL A 175 -2.06 -6.28 1.59
C VAL A 175 -3.47 -6.59 2.12
N SER A 176 -4.15 -5.59 2.66
CA SER A 176 -5.56 -5.70 3.05
C SER A 176 -6.51 -5.70 1.85
N GLU A 177 -7.76 -6.14 2.07
CA GLU A 177 -8.78 -6.15 1.00
C GLU A 177 -9.08 -4.73 0.51
N ILE A 178 -9.14 -3.75 1.41
CA ILE A 178 -9.41 -2.35 1.10
C ILE A 178 -8.37 -1.78 0.14
N VAL A 179 -7.08 -1.94 0.45
CA VAL A 179 -5.97 -1.46 -0.39
C VAL A 179 -6.02 -2.10 -1.78
N LEU A 180 -6.33 -3.40 -1.83
CA LEU A 180 -6.47 -4.12 -3.09
C LEU A 180 -7.67 -3.61 -3.92
N LYS A 181 -8.83 -3.39 -3.29
CA LYS A 181 -10.03 -2.85 -3.95
C LYS A 181 -9.75 -1.49 -4.60
N ILE A 182 -9.24 -0.55 -3.80
CA ILE A 182 -8.89 0.80 -4.28
C ILE A 182 -7.96 0.71 -5.50
N ARG A 183 -6.90 -0.09 -5.39
CA ARG A 183 -5.92 -0.21 -6.47
C ARG A 183 -6.49 -0.86 -7.73
N LEU A 184 -7.28 -1.92 -7.61
CA LEU A 184 -7.86 -2.58 -8.79
C LEU A 184 -8.89 -1.69 -9.49
N THR A 185 -9.64 -0.89 -8.74
CA THR A 185 -10.55 0.12 -9.30
C THR A 185 -9.78 1.25 -10.00
N GLU A 186 -8.71 1.77 -9.39
CA GLU A 186 -7.83 2.76 -10.03
C GLU A 186 -7.24 2.26 -11.35
N LEU A 187 -6.85 0.98 -11.39
CA LEU A 187 -6.32 0.31 -12.59
C LEU A 187 -7.39 -0.05 -13.63
N ARG A 188 -8.67 0.23 -13.34
CA ARG A 188 -9.85 -0.11 -14.16
C ARG A 188 -9.92 -1.61 -14.45
N LEU A 189 -9.68 -2.42 -13.44
CA LEU A 189 -9.75 -3.89 -13.51
C LEU A 189 -10.99 -4.44 -12.81
N VAL A 190 -11.53 -3.69 -11.84
CA VAL A 190 -12.70 -4.08 -11.08
C VAL A 190 -13.60 -2.87 -10.85
N GLU A 191 -14.91 -3.09 -10.96
CA GLU A 191 -15.94 -2.16 -10.53
C GLU A 191 -16.85 -2.85 -9.53
N PHE A 192 -17.24 -2.13 -8.47
CA PHE A 192 -18.12 -2.63 -7.44
C PHE A 192 -19.47 -1.94 -7.57
N ASP A 193 -20.50 -2.72 -7.82
CA ASP A 193 -21.90 -2.29 -7.85
C ASP A 193 -22.46 -2.47 -6.44
N PHE A 194 -22.45 -1.38 -5.66
CA PHE A 194 -22.91 -1.34 -4.26
C PHE A 194 -24.29 -0.70 -4.17
#